data_AF-A0A831RDN6-F1
#
_entry.id   AF-A0A831RDN6-F1
#
_cell.length_a   1.000
_cell.length_b   1.000
_cell.length_c   1.000
_cell.angle_alpha   90.00
_cell.angle_beta   90.00
_cell.angle_gamma   90.00
#
_symmetry.space_group_name_H-M   'P 1'
#
loop_
_entity.id
_entity.type
_entity.pdbx_description
1 polymer ?
#
loop_
_entity_poly.entity_id
_entity_poly.type
_entity_poly.pdbx_seq_one_letter_code
_entity_poly.pdbx_strand_id
1 'polypeptide(L)'
;RYFAEVLAAKLRHRGVHVGPVIVHDRLPPSARRLYRHVNRQPLAEVVRGMLKYSNNFIANQLFLSLGAQRFQPPATLAKARRAADEFIAREFRWRRYRIVEGAGLSRQNRLSARQLVQVLERLQPFFQLLPQRERDIRAKTGTLKGVSSYAGYIGAERPRKCFALIINRPIAHDFRFRLAESLVD
;
A
#
# COMPACT_ATOMS: atom_id res chain seq x y z
N ARG A 1 21.27 -6.05 -8.39
CA ARG A 1 21.93 -5.77 -9.68
C ARG A 1 21.69 -4.34 -10.15
N TYR A 2 20.52 -3.98 -10.71
CA TYR A 2 20.25 -2.64 -11.25
C TYR A 2 20.65 -1.46 -10.34
N PHE A 3 20.21 -1.46 -9.07
CA PHE A 3 20.58 -0.41 -8.11
C PHE A 3 22.10 -0.23 -7.97
N ALA A 4 22.83 -1.34 -7.86
CA ALA A 4 24.28 -1.32 -7.66
C ALA A 4 25.01 -0.83 -8.91
N GLU A 5 24.55 -1.22 -10.10
CA GLU A 5 25.09 -0.75 -11.39
C GLU A 5 24.89 0.76 -11.56
N VAL A 6 23.70 1.28 -11.26
CA VAL A 6 23.39 2.72 -11.32
C VAL A 6 24.21 3.51 -10.29
N LEU A 7 24.35 2.99 -9.07
CA LEU A 7 25.17 3.62 -8.03
C LEU A 7 26.64 3.68 -8.45
N ALA A 8 27.19 2.57 -8.96
CA ALA A 8 28.57 2.51 -9.45
C ALA A 8 28.80 3.51 -10.59
N ALA A 9 27.89 3.59 -11.56
CA ALA A 9 27.98 4.57 -12.65
C ALA A 9 27.98 6.02 -12.13
N LYS A 10 27.08 6.35 -11.19
CA LYS A 10 27.02 7.70 -10.59
C LYS A 10 28.27 8.04 -9.79
N LEU A 11 28.85 7.08 -9.06
CA LEU A 11 30.08 7.27 -8.31
C LEU A 11 31.28 7.51 -9.23
N ARG A 12 31.42 6.70 -10.30
CA ARG A 12 32.46 6.88 -11.32
C ARG A 12 32.37 8.24 -12.01
N HIS A 13 31.16 8.67 -12.34
CA HIS A 13 30.93 10.01 -12.92
C HIS A 13 31.37 11.15 -11.99
N ARG A 14 31.41 10.93 -10.67
CA ARG A 14 31.91 11.88 -9.68
C ARG A 14 33.38 11.67 -9.31
N GLY A 15 34.12 10.86 -10.07
CA GLY A 15 35.55 10.60 -9.87
C GLY A 15 35.88 9.54 -8.80
N VAL A 16 34.88 8.86 -8.24
CA VAL A 16 35.13 7.76 -7.29
C VAL A 16 35.47 6.48 -8.06
N HIS A 17 36.65 5.91 -7.81
CA HIS A 17 37.02 4.63 -8.40
C HIS A 17 36.13 3.50 -7.85
N VAL A 18 35.40 2.82 -8.73
CA VAL A 18 34.58 1.65 -8.39
C VAL A 18 35.00 0.52 -9.31
N GLY A 19 35.50 -0.58 -8.73
CA GLY A 19 35.96 -1.76 -9.46
C GLY A 19 34.90 -2.37 -10.39
N PRO A 20 35.30 -3.18 -11.38
CA PRO A 20 34.41 -3.68 -12.43
C PRO A 20 33.41 -4.73 -11.93
N VAL A 21 33.74 -5.44 -10.85
CA VAL A 21 32.92 -6.52 -10.29
C VAL A 21 32.01 -5.98 -9.20
N ILE A 22 30.70 -6.17 -9.37
CA ILE A 22 29.69 -5.90 -8.35
C ILE A 22 29.27 -7.23 -7.73
N VAL A 23 29.47 -7.37 -6.42
CA VAL A 23 29.11 -8.58 -5.66
C VAL A 23 27.87 -8.35 -4.81
N HIS A 24 27.08 -9.41 -4.64
CA HIS A 24 25.95 -9.45 -3.71
C HIS A 24 26.36 -10.29 -2.50
N ASP A 25 26.56 -9.65 -1.34
CA ASP A 25 27.04 -10.32 -0.14
C ASP A 25 26.42 -9.74 1.14
N ARG A 26 26.63 -10.41 2.28
CA ARG A 26 26.22 -9.95 3.60
C ARG A 26 27.15 -8.84 4.10
N LEU A 27 26.56 -7.85 4.75
CA LEU A 27 27.33 -6.77 5.37
C LEU A 27 28.15 -7.31 6.55
N PRO A 28 29.49 -7.14 6.57
CA PRO A 28 30.32 -7.57 7.69
C PRO A 28 29.94 -6.81 8.99
N PRO A 29 30.01 -7.44 10.18
CA PRO A 29 29.74 -6.75 11.45
C PRO A 29 30.65 -5.53 11.72
N SER A 30 31.87 -5.55 11.17
CA SER A 30 32.85 -4.47 11.28
C SER A 30 32.60 -3.30 10.31
N ALA A 31 31.58 -3.39 9.44
CA ALA A 31 31.34 -2.37 8.43
C ALA A 31 30.94 -1.02 9.07
N ARG A 32 31.70 0.04 8.75
CA ARG A 32 31.36 1.41 9.13
C ARG A 32 30.29 1.98 8.21
N ARG A 33 29.21 2.51 8.77
CA ARG A 33 28.18 3.23 8.00
C ARG A 33 28.74 4.57 7.52
N LEU A 34 28.90 4.72 6.21
CA LEU A 34 29.34 5.99 5.60
C LEU A 34 28.20 6.97 5.39
N TYR A 35 27.02 6.48 5.00
CA TYR A 35 25.88 7.32 4.66
C TYR A 35 24.56 6.63 4.98
N ARG A 36 23.58 7.41 5.41
CA ARG A 36 22.18 7.01 5.51
C ARG A 36 21.32 8.07 4.86
N HIS A 37 20.64 7.72 3.78
CA HIS A 37 19.61 8.58 3.23
C HIS A 37 18.35 8.46 4.08
N VAL A 38 17.82 9.59 4.55
CA VAL A 38 16.52 9.67 5.23
C VAL A 38 15.55 10.32 4.26
N ASN A 39 14.47 9.61 3.93
CA ASN A 39 13.40 10.20 3.14
C ASN A 39 12.80 11.39 3.91
N ARG A 40 12.77 12.56 3.28
CA ARG A 40 12.25 13.79 3.87
C ARG A 40 10.71 13.83 3.87
N GLN A 41 10.05 12.99 3.06
CA GLN A 41 8.59 12.92 3.01
C GLN A 41 8.04 12.18 4.24
N PRO A 42 7.05 12.75 4.95
CA PRO A 42 6.31 12.03 5.97
C PRO A 42 5.62 10.79 5.39
N LEU A 43 5.40 9.77 6.23
CA LEU A 43 4.69 8.55 5.81
C LEU A 43 3.31 8.86 5.20
N ALA A 44 2.61 9.86 5.74
CA ALA A 44 1.33 10.30 5.22
C ALA A 44 1.39 10.70 3.73
N GLU A 45 2.45 11.41 3.31
CA GLU A 45 2.62 11.82 1.91
C GLU A 45 2.98 10.63 1.00
N VAL A 46 3.78 9.69 1.51
CA VAL A 46 4.06 8.44 0.79
C VAL A 46 2.76 7.63 0.59
N VAL A 47 1.93 7.52 1.62
CA VAL A 47 0.63 6.82 1.57
C VAL A 47 -0.35 7.56 0.66
N ARG A 48 -0.42 8.90 0.73
CA ARG A 48 -1.25 9.73 -0.17
C ARG A 48 -0.89 9.49 -1.63
N GLY A 49 0.39 9.53 -1.97
CA GLY A 49 0.89 9.23 -3.31
C GLY A 49 0.55 7.80 -3.75
N MET A 50 0.76 6.82 -2.87
CA MET A 50 0.41 5.42 -3.11
C MET A 50 -1.09 5.25 -3.43
N LEU A 51 -1.98 5.87 -2.65
CA LEU A 51 -3.43 5.77 -2.84
C LEU A 51 -3.90 6.52 -4.09
N LYS A 52 -3.37 7.71 -4.37
CA LYS A 52 -3.71 8.53 -5.54
C LYS A 52 -3.38 7.80 -6.85
N TYR A 53 -2.14 7.31 -6.96
CA TYR A 53 -1.61 6.68 -8.18
C TYR A 53 -1.74 5.15 -8.20
N SER A 54 -2.33 4.55 -7.16
CA SER A 54 -2.45 3.10 -7.03
C SER A 54 -1.11 2.37 -7.20
N ASN A 55 -0.07 2.88 -6.53
CA ASN A 55 1.29 2.41 -6.75
C ASN A 55 1.56 1.10 -5.98
N ASN A 56 1.56 -0.02 -6.72
CA ASN A 56 1.77 -1.36 -6.17
C ASN A 56 3.14 -1.55 -5.52
N PHE A 57 4.17 -0.90 -6.07
CA PHE A 57 5.52 -1.00 -5.52
C PHE A 57 5.57 -0.39 -4.12
N ILE A 58 5.06 0.84 -3.95
CA ILE A 58 5.01 1.50 -2.64
C ILE A 58 4.15 0.69 -1.66
N ALA A 59 2.98 0.19 -2.09
CA ALA A 59 2.11 -0.61 -1.24
C ALA A 59 2.81 -1.86 -0.69
N ASN A 60 3.53 -2.60 -1.56
CA ASN A 60 4.26 -3.78 -1.12
C ASN A 60 5.50 -3.45 -0.28
N GLN A 61 6.20 -2.34 -0.55
CA GLN A 61 7.30 -1.90 0.31
C GLN A 61 6.79 -1.53 1.71
N LEU A 62 5.70 -0.76 1.82
CA LEU A 62 5.09 -0.42 3.11
C LEU A 62 4.64 -1.67 3.86
N PHE A 63 3.99 -2.62 3.17
CA PHE A 63 3.58 -3.90 3.77
C PHE A 63 4.77 -4.70 4.33
N LEU A 64 5.86 -4.80 3.56
CA LEU A 64 7.10 -5.44 4.01
C LEU A 64 7.73 -4.70 5.20
N SER A 65 7.69 -3.37 5.20
CA SER A 65 8.18 -2.53 6.29
C SER A 65 7.43 -2.79 7.60
N LEU A 66 6.12 -3.05 7.59
CA LEU A 66 5.37 -3.44 8.79
C LEU A 66 6.00 -4.66 9.48
N GLY A 67 6.31 -5.69 8.68
CA GLY A 67 6.94 -6.91 9.20
C GLY A 67 8.35 -6.68 9.73
N ALA A 68 9.17 -5.90 9.02
CA ALA A 68 10.53 -5.59 9.45
C ALA A 68 10.56 -4.71 10.71
N GLN A 69 9.64 -3.76 10.83
CA GLN A 69 9.54 -2.90 12.00
C GLN A 69 9.06 -3.68 13.23
N ARG A 70 8.11 -4.61 13.04
CA ARG A 70 7.55 -5.42 14.13
C ARG A 70 8.47 -6.56 14.59
N PHE A 71 9.16 -7.23 13.66
CA PHE A 71 9.94 -8.46 13.92
C PHE A 71 11.43 -8.34 13.53
N GLN A 72 11.95 -7.12 13.47
CA GLN A 72 13.30 -6.76 13.02
C GLN A 72 13.61 -7.16 11.56
N PRO A 73 14.57 -6.47 10.90
CA PRO A 73 15.07 -6.88 9.58
C PRO A 73 15.66 -8.30 9.58
N PRO A 74 15.75 -8.97 8.41
CA PRO A 74 15.29 -8.53 7.10
C PRO A 74 13.76 -8.57 6.98
N ALA A 75 13.23 -7.77 6.06
CA ALA A 75 11.81 -7.76 5.71
C ALA A 75 11.46 -9.05 4.95
N THR A 76 10.38 -9.72 5.35
CA THR A 76 9.85 -10.89 4.65
C THR A 76 8.33 -10.83 4.59
N LEU A 77 7.74 -11.46 3.57
CA LEU A 77 6.28 -11.54 3.46
C LEU A 77 5.65 -12.29 4.65
N ALA A 78 6.34 -13.28 5.22
CA ALA A 78 5.86 -13.99 6.40
C ALA A 78 5.75 -13.05 7.62
N LYS A 79 6.80 -12.26 7.88
CA LYS A 79 6.79 -11.23 8.94
C LYS A 79 5.72 -10.17 8.69
N ALA A 80 5.57 -9.72 7.45
CA ALA A 80 4.57 -8.72 7.07
C ALA A 80 3.14 -9.21 7.29
N ARG A 81 2.83 -10.44 6.83
CA ARG A 81 1.52 -11.08 7.09
C ARG A 81 1.25 -11.21 8.57
N ARG A 82 2.21 -11.73 9.34
CA ARG A 82 2.06 -11.85 10.80
C ARG A 82 1.80 -10.49 11.46
N ALA A 83 2.46 -9.42 11.02
CA ALA A 83 2.23 -8.08 11.56
C ALA A 83 0.81 -7.58 11.23
N ALA A 84 0.33 -7.84 10.01
CA ALA A 84 -1.03 -7.53 9.61
C ALA A 84 -2.07 -8.36 10.38
N ASP A 85 -1.79 -9.65 10.62
CA ASP A 85 -2.67 -10.54 11.39
C ASP A 85 -2.76 -10.10 12.86
N GLU A 86 -1.63 -9.71 13.49
CA GLU A 86 -1.61 -9.13 14.84
C GLU A 86 -2.43 -7.83 14.92
N PHE A 87 -2.33 -6.98 13.89
CA PHE A 87 -3.13 -5.76 13.78
C PHE A 87 -4.63 -6.08 13.63
N ILE A 88 -5.00 -6.97 12.72
CA ILE A 88 -6.40 -7.33 12.46
C ILE A 88 -7.03 -8.02 13.68
N ALA A 89 -6.29 -8.90 14.36
CA ALA A 89 -6.74 -9.55 15.57
C ALA A 89 -7.04 -8.53 16.69
N ARG A 90 -6.19 -7.50 16.84
CA ARG A 90 -6.36 -6.45 17.84
C ARG A 90 -7.50 -5.50 17.50
N GLU A 91 -7.54 -4.97 16.29
CA GLU A 91 -8.47 -3.89 15.91
C GLU A 91 -9.85 -4.39 15.51
N PHE A 92 -9.94 -5.56 14.85
CA PHE A 92 -11.19 -5.99 14.20
C PHE A 92 -11.68 -7.39 14.61
N ARG A 93 -10.78 -8.23 15.16
CA ARG A 93 -11.08 -9.60 15.62
C ARG A 93 -11.74 -10.48 14.55
N TRP A 94 -11.39 -10.25 13.28
CA TRP A 94 -11.94 -11.02 12.17
C TRP A 94 -11.51 -12.48 12.21
N ARG A 95 -12.43 -13.38 11.84
CA ARG A 95 -12.15 -14.81 11.72
C ARG A 95 -11.89 -15.28 10.29
N ARG A 96 -12.47 -14.60 9.29
CA ARG A 96 -12.40 -15.00 7.87
C ARG A 96 -11.87 -13.84 7.03
N TYR A 97 -10.58 -13.86 6.73
CA TYR A 97 -9.91 -12.95 5.80
C TYR A 97 -8.64 -13.60 5.28
N ARG A 98 -8.06 -13.03 4.22
CA ARG A 98 -6.72 -13.40 3.76
C ARG A 98 -6.04 -12.18 3.16
N ILE A 99 -4.87 -11.82 3.67
CA ILE A 99 -4.01 -10.77 3.11
C ILE A 99 -2.64 -11.39 2.91
N VAL A 100 -2.20 -11.53 1.66
CA VAL A 100 -0.91 -12.15 1.34
C VAL A 100 0.15 -11.16 0.89
N GLU A 101 -0.28 -9.98 0.43
CA GLU A 101 0.55 -8.85 0.02
C GLU A 101 -0.25 -7.54 0.09
N GLY A 102 0.43 -6.40 -0.04
CA GLY A 102 -0.14 -5.07 0.24
C GLY A 102 -0.76 -4.35 -0.96
N ALA A 103 -0.41 -4.75 -2.19
CA ALA A 103 -0.87 -4.04 -3.39
C ALA A 103 -2.24 -4.48 -3.90
N GLY A 104 -2.76 -5.64 -3.45
CA GLY A 104 -4.02 -6.18 -3.93
C GLY A 104 -3.90 -6.95 -5.26
N LEU A 105 -2.69 -7.22 -5.75
CA LEU A 105 -2.45 -7.98 -6.98
C LEU A 105 -2.77 -9.46 -6.84
N SER A 106 -2.59 -10.01 -5.64
CA SER A 106 -2.81 -11.43 -5.43
C SER A 106 -4.29 -11.77 -5.42
N ARG A 107 -4.68 -12.70 -6.30
CA ARG A 107 -6.00 -13.35 -6.27
C ARG A 107 -6.22 -14.20 -5.02
N GLN A 108 -5.28 -14.28 -4.08
CA GLN A 108 -5.49 -14.92 -2.79
C GLN A 108 -5.99 -13.94 -1.71
N ASN A 109 -5.91 -12.62 -1.94
CA ASN A 109 -6.46 -11.65 -1.01
C ASN A 109 -7.99 -11.79 -0.93
N ARG A 110 -8.53 -11.85 0.27
CA ARG A 110 -9.96 -12.02 0.54
C ARG A 110 -10.37 -11.12 1.69
N LEU A 111 -11.24 -10.17 1.38
CA LEU A 111 -11.98 -9.35 2.34
C LEU A 111 -13.42 -9.24 1.84
N SER A 112 -14.37 -9.19 2.78
CA SER A 112 -15.76 -8.84 2.48
C SER A 112 -15.94 -7.32 2.40
N ALA A 113 -17.03 -6.86 1.79
CA ALA A 113 -17.38 -5.44 1.76
C ALA A 113 -17.53 -4.86 3.18
N ARG A 114 -18.12 -5.63 4.11
CA ARG A 114 -18.24 -5.24 5.52
C ARG A 114 -16.89 -5.01 6.18
N GLN A 115 -15.90 -5.86 5.90
CA GLN A 115 -14.54 -5.71 6.43
C GLN A 115 -13.84 -4.46 5.86
N LEU A 116 -14.05 -4.15 4.58
CA LEU A 116 -13.53 -2.91 4.02
C LEU A 116 -14.18 -1.67 4.66
N VAL A 117 -15.50 -1.71 4.93
CA VAL A 117 -16.17 -0.63 5.67
C VAL A 117 -15.57 -0.44 7.06
N GLN A 118 -15.32 -1.52 7.81
CA GLN A 118 -14.67 -1.43 9.13
C GLN A 118 -13.26 -0.83 9.06
N VAL A 119 -12.50 -1.13 8.00
CA VAL A 119 -11.20 -0.49 7.77
C VAL A 119 -11.36 0.99 7.48
N LEU A 120 -12.35 1.38 6.68
CA LEU A 120 -12.65 2.79 6.42
C LEU A 120 -13.10 3.53 7.67
N GLU A 121 -13.92 2.93 8.53
CA GLU A 121 -14.30 3.51 9.82
C GLU A 121 -13.05 3.78 10.68
N ARG A 122 -12.11 2.83 10.74
CA ARG A 122 -10.84 2.99 11.46
C ARG A 122 -9.90 4.02 10.83
N LEU A 123 -9.96 4.17 9.50
CA LEU A 123 -9.16 5.11 8.71
C LEU A 123 -9.76 6.53 8.72
N GLN A 124 -10.97 6.73 9.25
CA GLN A 124 -11.71 7.99 9.17
C GLN A 124 -10.92 9.24 9.60
N PRO A 125 -10.05 9.23 10.65
CA PRO A 125 -9.21 10.38 10.98
C PRO A 125 -8.21 10.78 9.87
N PHE A 126 -7.94 9.87 8.95
CA PHE A 126 -7.02 10.03 7.81
C PHE A 126 -7.76 9.99 6.46
N PHE A 127 -9.08 10.21 6.43
CA PHE A 127 -9.89 10.11 5.21
C PHE A 127 -9.34 10.93 4.03
N GLN A 128 -8.69 12.06 4.30
CA GLN A 128 -8.07 12.94 3.32
C GLN A 128 -6.91 12.28 2.54
N LEU A 129 -6.36 11.16 3.03
CA LEU A 129 -5.35 10.39 2.30
C LEU A 129 -5.95 9.68 1.07
N LEU A 130 -7.25 9.38 1.09
CA LEU A 130 -7.94 8.88 -0.11
C LEU A 130 -8.07 10.00 -1.15
N PRO A 131 -7.86 9.68 -2.44
CA PRO A 131 -8.05 10.65 -3.50
C PRO A 131 -9.53 11.01 -3.61
N GLN A 132 -9.80 12.31 -3.81
CA GLN A 132 -11.11 12.78 -4.25
C GLN A 132 -11.28 12.36 -5.72
N ARG A 133 -12.39 11.69 -6.02
CA ARG A 133 -12.67 11.11 -7.34
C ARG A 133 -13.85 11.81 -7.99
N GLU A 134 -14.88 12.06 -7.20
CA GLU A 134 -16.05 12.85 -7.57
C GLU A 134 -16.23 14.01 -6.59
N ARG A 135 -17.18 14.92 -6.87
CA ARG A 135 -17.40 16.15 -6.09
C ARG A 135 -17.51 15.88 -4.59
N ASP A 136 -18.28 14.86 -4.21
CA ASP A 136 -18.53 14.51 -2.80
C ASP A 136 -17.97 13.14 -2.38
N ILE A 137 -17.06 12.55 -3.17
CA ILE A 137 -16.56 11.19 -2.91
C ILE A 137 -15.04 11.17 -2.85
N ARG A 138 -14.52 10.57 -1.78
CA ARG A 138 -13.11 10.19 -1.63
C ARG A 138 -13.00 8.68 -1.55
N ALA A 139 -12.37 8.06 -2.55
CA ALA A 139 -12.39 6.61 -2.64
C ALA A 139 -11.20 6.03 -3.41
N LYS A 140 -10.91 4.78 -3.10
CA LYS A 140 -9.89 3.99 -3.79
C LYS A 140 -10.56 3.00 -4.73
N THR A 141 -10.07 2.97 -5.96
CA THR A 141 -10.41 1.96 -6.96
C THR A 141 -9.57 0.70 -6.79
N GLY A 142 -10.12 -0.45 -7.15
CA GLY A 142 -9.38 -1.67 -7.40
C GLY A 142 -9.87 -2.30 -8.70
N THR A 143 -8.94 -2.68 -9.57
CA THR A 143 -9.26 -3.28 -10.86
C THR A 143 -8.30 -4.42 -11.13
N LEU A 144 -8.84 -5.61 -11.37
CA LEU A 144 -8.13 -6.75 -11.94
C LEU A 144 -9.02 -7.36 -13.03
N LYS A 145 -8.47 -8.26 -13.85
CA LYS A 145 -9.29 -9.02 -14.82
C LYS A 145 -10.42 -9.75 -14.09
N GLY A 146 -11.66 -9.35 -14.37
CA GLY A 146 -12.89 -9.90 -13.76
C GLY A 146 -13.17 -9.42 -12.34
N VAL A 147 -12.49 -8.38 -11.85
CA VAL A 147 -12.73 -7.79 -10.51
C VAL A 147 -12.76 -6.27 -10.61
N SER A 148 -13.82 -5.68 -10.08
CA SER A 148 -13.97 -4.24 -9.96
C SER A 148 -14.36 -3.90 -8.52
N SER A 149 -13.58 -3.07 -7.84
CA SER A 149 -13.88 -2.60 -6.49
C SER A 149 -13.77 -1.09 -6.36
N TYR A 150 -14.56 -0.55 -5.43
CA TYR A 150 -14.56 0.86 -5.09
C TYR A 150 -14.93 1.03 -3.63
N ALA A 151 -14.07 1.66 -2.84
CA ALA A 151 -14.30 1.79 -1.40
C ALA A 151 -13.81 3.14 -0.91
N GLY A 152 -14.60 3.80 -0.06
CA GLY A 152 -14.29 5.13 0.43
C GLY A 152 -15.41 5.77 1.22
N TYR A 153 -15.44 7.10 1.18
CA TYR A 153 -16.38 7.94 1.91
C TYR A 153 -17.20 8.81 0.97
N ILE A 154 -18.45 9.03 1.38
CA ILE A 154 -19.34 10.09 0.90
C ILE A 154 -19.20 11.26 1.86
N GLY A 155 -19.09 12.48 1.35
CA GLY A 155 -18.68 13.67 2.10
C GLY A 155 -17.19 13.96 1.88
N ALA A 156 -16.85 14.68 0.80
CA ALA A 156 -15.45 14.91 0.42
C ALA A 156 -14.67 15.78 1.42
N GLU A 157 -15.34 16.72 2.09
CA GLU A 157 -14.73 17.59 3.11
C GLU A 157 -14.90 17.04 4.53
N ARG A 158 -15.99 16.32 4.77
CA ARG A 158 -16.30 15.66 6.04
C ARG A 158 -16.99 14.34 5.76
N PRO A 159 -16.40 13.18 6.10
CA PRO A 159 -16.96 11.88 5.78
C PRO A 159 -18.26 11.66 6.56
N ARG A 160 -19.36 11.41 5.84
CA ARG A 160 -20.72 11.19 6.36
C ARG A 160 -21.10 9.70 6.35
N LYS A 161 -20.73 8.99 5.29
CA LYS A 161 -21.00 7.56 5.11
C LYS A 161 -19.76 6.86 4.56
N CYS A 162 -19.53 5.62 4.98
CA CYS A 162 -18.56 4.72 4.35
C CYS A 162 -19.27 3.82 3.35
N PHE A 163 -18.60 3.47 2.25
CA PHE A 163 -19.11 2.48 1.31
C PHE A 163 -17.99 1.55 0.82
N ALA A 164 -18.38 0.34 0.44
CA ALA A 164 -17.49 -0.61 -0.21
C ALA A 164 -18.25 -1.45 -1.24
N LEU A 165 -17.77 -1.43 -2.47
CA LEU A 165 -18.27 -2.21 -3.60
C LEU A 165 -17.18 -3.21 -4.00
N ILE A 166 -17.52 -4.50 -4.05
CA ILE A 166 -16.65 -5.57 -4.56
C ILE A 166 -17.46 -6.39 -5.57
N ILE A 167 -17.06 -6.33 -6.83
CA ILE A 167 -17.77 -6.98 -7.93
C ILE A 167 -16.80 -7.94 -8.62
N ASN A 168 -16.96 -9.23 -8.37
CA ASN A 168 -16.10 -10.30 -8.91
C ASN A 168 -16.65 -10.88 -10.22
N ARG A 169 -17.02 -10.00 -11.16
CA ARG A 169 -17.44 -10.35 -12.51
C ARG A 169 -17.10 -9.22 -13.49
N PRO A 170 -16.99 -9.50 -14.80
CA PRO A 170 -16.89 -8.45 -15.80
C PRO A 170 -18.09 -7.52 -15.73
N ILE A 171 -17.83 -6.22 -15.67
CA ILE A 171 -18.82 -5.15 -15.69
C ILE A 171 -18.25 -3.95 -16.46
N ALA A 172 -19.13 -3.04 -16.88
CA ALA A 172 -18.69 -1.75 -17.41
C ALA A 172 -17.84 -0.99 -16.37
N HIS A 173 -16.79 -0.32 -16.83
CA HIS A 173 -15.80 0.32 -15.96
C HIS A 173 -16.40 1.39 -15.04
N ASP A 174 -17.40 2.11 -15.55
CA ASP A 174 -18.10 3.23 -14.92
C ASP A 174 -19.18 2.80 -13.91
N PHE A 175 -19.64 1.54 -13.96
CA PHE A 175 -20.77 1.06 -13.15
C PHE A 175 -20.57 1.31 -11.65
N ARG A 176 -19.36 1.07 -11.13
CA ARG A 176 -19.02 1.29 -9.72
C ARG A 176 -19.08 2.76 -9.31
N PHE A 177 -18.82 3.68 -10.24
CA PHE A 177 -18.86 5.13 -9.97
C PHE A 177 -20.31 5.58 -9.93
N ARG A 178 -21.13 5.20 -10.93
CA ARG A 178 -22.57 5.49 -10.93
C ARG A 178 -23.29 4.95 -9.69
N LEU A 179 -22.94 3.73 -9.27
CA LEU A 179 -23.51 3.14 -8.05
C LEU A 179 -23.06 3.88 -6.77
N ALA A 180 -21.85 4.44 -6.73
CA ALA A 180 -21.39 5.22 -5.58
C ALA A 180 -22.01 6.62 -5.57
N GLU A 181 -22.17 7.25 -6.74
CA GLU A 181 -22.86 8.53 -6.90
C GLU A 181 -24.32 8.43 -6.45
N SER A 182 -25.02 7.33 -6.75
CA SER A 182 -26.40 7.11 -6.30
C SER A 182 -26.55 6.91 -4.78
N LEU A 183 -25.46 6.89 -4.01
CA LEU A 183 -25.48 6.84 -2.54
C LEU A 183 -25.31 8.23 -1.89
N VAL A 184 -24.98 9.25 -2.70
CA VAL A 184 -24.78 10.64 -2.25
C VAL A 184 -26.12 11.27 -1.86
N ASP A 185 -27.18 10.89 -2.57
CA ASP A 185 -28.58 11.22 -2.29
C ASP A 185 -29.12 10.44 -1.06
#